data_AF-S6G6C6-F1
#
_entry.id   AF-S6G6C6-F1
#
_cell.length_a   1.000
_cell.length_b   1.000
_cell.length_c   1.000
_cell.angle_alpha   90.00
_cell.angle_beta   90.00
_cell.angle_gamma   90.00
#
_symmetry.space_group_name_H-M   'P 1'
#
loop_
_entity.id
_entity.type
_entity.pdbx_description
1 polymer ?
#
loop_
_entity_poly.entity_id
_entity_poly.type
_entity_poly.pdbx_seq_one_letter_code
_entity_poly.pdbx_strand_id
1 'polypeptide(L)'
;EDETVYLLAKELAYDVVTGQTDNLAAALAKTSGKDIVQFAKAVEISHSGIDKKVCNGDHATGVSDATGVYKAEPSSSTYTAQCSNLGSSGKGTQSFSKFIEGAKIGEKNWPTGRYYGGSSTNIATGATNSNAEAVAKDLVQELTPEEKTIVAGLLAKTIEGGEVVEIRAVSSTSVMVNACYDLLSEGLGVVPYACVGLGGNFVGVVDGHITPKLAYRLKAGLSYQLSPEISAFAVGFYHRVVGDGVYDDLPAQLQCKSQKQ
;
A
#
# COMPACT_ATOMS: atom_id res chain seq x y z
N GLU A 1 22.60 -4.28 4.30
CA GLU A 1 21.97 -2.95 4.31
C GLU A 1 20.66 -2.95 3.50
N ASP A 2 20.55 -3.76 2.44
CA ASP A 2 19.33 -3.81 1.60
C ASP A 2 18.10 -4.49 2.24
N GLU A 3 18.25 -5.55 3.05
CA GLU A 3 17.09 -6.25 3.67
C GLU A 3 16.35 -5.39 4.71
N THR A 4 17.07 -4.55 5.44
CA THR A 4 16.48 -3.65 6.45
C THR A 4 15.72 -2.48 5.81
N VAL A 5 16.08 -2.10 4.59
CA VAL A 5 15.40 -1.03 3.84
C VAL A 5 14.13 -1.58 3.19
N TYR A 6 14.17 -2.81 2.67
CA TYR A 6 13.03 -3.49 2.00
C TYR A 6 11.84 -3.81 2.92
N LEU A 7 12.08 -4.00 4.21
CA LEU A 7 10.99 -4.17 5.17
C LEU A 7 10.30 -2.84 5.49
N LEU A 8 11.02 -1.73 5.37
CA LEU A 8 10.60 -0.45 5.94
C LEU A 8 9.54 0.26 5.10
N ALA A 9 9.60 0.28 3.76
CA ALA A 9 8.55 0.95 2.98
C ALA A 9 7.33 0.08 2.73
N LYS A 10 7.47 -1.25 2.73
CA LYS A 10 6.30 -2.15 2.79
C LYS A 10 5.50 -1.96 4.09
N GLU A 11 6.20 -1.81 5.23
CA GLU A 11 5.58 -1.45 6.50
C GLU A 11 4.94 -0.07 6.45
N LEU A 12 5.64 0.96 5.95
CA LEU A 12 5.07 2.32 5.79
C LEU A 12 3.77 2.33 4.96
N ALA A 13 3.77 1.66 3.80
CA ALA A 13 2.61 1.59 2.91
C ALA A 13 1.44 0.86 3.59
N TYR A 14 1.73 -0.24 4.29
CA TYR A 14 0.72 -1.00 5.03
C TYR A 14 0.14 -0.18 6.18
N ASP A 15 0.98 0.51 6.95
CA ASP A 15 0.56 1.29 8.12
C ASP A 15 -0.31 2.49 7.72
N VAL A 16 -0.02 3.14 6.59
CA VAL A 16 -0.87 4.22 6.04
C VAL A 16 -2.27 3.70 5.69
N VAL A 17 -2.36 2.57 4.98
CA VAL A 17 -3.63 2.01 4.53
C VAL A 17 -4.45 1.45 5.70
N THR A 18 -3.79 0.83 6.68
CA THR A 18 -4.46 0.25 7.86
C THR A 18 -4.68 1.25 8.99
N GLY A 19 -4.10 2.44 8.90
CA GLY A 19 -4.25 3.51 9.89
C GLY A 19 -3.43 3.33 11.16
N GLN A 20 -2.35 2.54 11.13
CA GLN A 20 -1.45 2.33 12.26
C GLN A 20 -0.53 3.54 12.49
N THR A 21 -1.11 4.61 13.05
CA THR A 21 -0.43 5.93 13.17
C THR A 21 0.90 5.84 13.94
N ASP A 22 0.96 5.07 15.03
CA ASP A 22 2.17 4.98 15.87
C ASP A 22 3.31 4.21 15.17
N ASN A 23 2.97 3.11 14.48
CA ASN A 23 3.95 2.33 13.71
C ASN A 23 4.46 3.13 12.51
N LEU A 24 3.55 3.82 11.81
CA LEU A 24 3.88 4.73 10.72
C LEU A 24 4.82 5.84 11.19
N ALA A 25 4.53 6.48 12.33
CA ALA A 25 5.38 7.52 12.91
C ALA A 25 6.78 6.99 13.25
N ALA A 26 6.86 5.79 13.86
CA ALA A 26 8.13 5.17 14.21
C ALA A 26 8.97 4.79 12.97
N ALA A 27 8.33 4.33 11.89
CA ALA A 27 8.99 4.02 10.63
C ALA A 27 9.43 5.31 9.91
N LEU A 28 8.57 6.31 9.80
CA LEU A 28 8.91 7.63 9.22
C LEU A 28 10.07 8.30 9.97
N ALA A 29 10.13 8.15 11.29
CA ALA A 29 11.22 8.69 12.10
C ALA A 29 12.58 8.06 11.77
N LYS A 30 12.60 6.82 11.25
CA LYS A 30 13.82 6.14 10.79
C LYS A 30 14.17 6.49 9.34
N THR A 31 13.21 6.99 8.57
CA THR A 31 13.42 7.45 7.19
C THR A 31 14.24 8.73 7.16
N SER A 32 15.22 8.82 6.26
CA SER A 32 16.06 10.00 6.15
C SER A 32 15.26 11.21 5.65
N GLY A 33 15.60 12.41 6.13
CA GLY A 33 14.93 13.64 5.67
C GLY A 33 15.05 13.86 4.16
N LYS A 34 16.11 13.33 3.51
CA LYS A 34 16.28 13.38 2.05
C LYS A 34 15.25 12.54 1.33
N ASP A 35 14.91 11.36 1.85
CA ASP A 35 13.90 10.48 1.25
C ASP A 35 12.51 11.07 1.45
N ILE A 36 12.25 11.70 2.61
CA ILE A 36 11.01 12.46 2.85
C ILE A 36 10.86 13.63 1.86
N VAL A 37 11.95 14.32 1.51
CA VAL A 37 11.94 15.36 0.46
C VAL A 37 11.53 14.78 -0.89
N GLN A 38 12.07 13.61 -1.27
CA GLN A 38 11.69 12.96 -2.54
C GLN A 38 10.23 12.50 -2.53
N PHE A 39 9.78 11.94 -1.42
CA PHE A 39 8.39 11.55 -1.21
C PHE A 39 7.45 12.74 -1.37
N ALA A 40 7.71 13.86 -0.68
CA ALA A 40 6.89 15.07 -0.79
C ALA A 40 6.85 15.63 -2.20
N LYS A 41 8.00 15.65 -2.89
CA LYS A 41 8.07 16.07 -4.30
C LYS A 41 7.22 15.19 -5.21
N ALA A 42 7.20 13.87 -4.97
CA ALA A 42 6.35 12.95 -5.73
C ALA A 42 4.85 13.19 -5.45
N VAL A 43 4.49 13.48 -4.20
CA VAL A 43 3.11 13.84 -3.81
C VAL A 43 2.69 15.15 -4.47
N GLU A 44 3.52 16.20 -4.42
CA GLU A 44 3.23 17.51 -5.02
C GLU A 44 2.98 17.40 -6.53
N ILE A 45 3.84 16.69 -7.24
CA ILE A 45 3.74 16.52 -8.70
C ILE A 45 2.54 15.66 -9.08
N SER A 46 2.31 14.56 -8.36
CA SER A 46 1.33 13.56 -8.78
C SER A 46 -0.08 13.88 -8.28
N HIS A 47 -0.19 14.44 -7.07
CA HIS A 47 -1.46 14.61 -6.34
C HIS A 47 -1.44 15.87 -5.45
N SER A 48 -1.44 17.05 -6.07
CA SER A 48 -1.44 18.34 -5.35
C SER A 48 -2.60 18.55 -4.37
N GLY A 49 -3.69 17.80 -4.49
CA GLY A 49 -4.77 17.78 -3.49
C GLY A 49 -4.34 17.16 -2.15
N ILE A 50 -3.51 16.12 -2.20
CA ILE A 50 -2.94 15.45 -1.02
C ILE A 50 -1.86 16.33 -0.38
N ASP A 51 -1.00 16.95 -1.20
CA ASP A 51 0.02 17.90 -0.75
C ASP A 51 -0.57 19.00 0.14
N LYS A 52 -1.76 19.51 -0.21
CA LYS A 52 -2.46 20.56 0.56
C LYS A 52 -3.09 20.08 1.87
N LYS A 53 -3.17 18.78 2.12
CA LYS A 53 -3.77 18.24 3.36
C LYS A 53 -2.74 17.97 4.44
N VAL A 54 -1.55 17.54 4.04
CA VAL A 54 -0.49 17.12 4.96
C VAL A 54 0.33 18.32 5.42
N CYS A 55 0.67 18.37 6.71
CA CYS A 55 1.33 19.51 7.36
C CYS A 55 0.59 20.83 7.13
N ASN A 56 -0.74 20.81 7.12
CA ASN A 56 -1.58 22.00 6.94
C ASN A 56 -2.58 22.22 8.09
N GLY A 57 -2.33 21.59 9.25
CA GLY A 57 -3.17 21.66 10.44
C GLY A 57 -2.56 22.44 11.61
N ASP A 58 -3.23 22.37 12.75
CA ASP A 58 -2.94 23.07 14.01
C ASP A 58 -2.85 22.13 15.23
N HIS A 59 -2.81 20.81 15.00
CA HIS A 59 -2.89 19.81 16.07
C HIS A 59 -1.54 19.50 16.72
N ALA A 60 -0.41 19.87 16.09
CA ALA A 60 0.90 19.68 16.68
C ALA A 60 1.21 20.84 17.64
N THR A 61 1.61 20.48 18.86
CA THR A 61 1.92 21.44 19.91
C THR A 61 3.27 22.13 19.65
N GLY A 62 3.28 23.45 19.79
CA GLY A 62 4.48 24.28 19.66
C GLY A 62 4.34 25.63 20.35
N VAL A 63 3.25 26.37 20.14
CA VAL A 63 2.91 27.56 20.93
C VAL A 63 1.44 27.89 20.66
N SER A 64 0.72 28.48 21.63
CA SER A 64 -0.68 28.90 21.49
C SER A 64 -0.90 30.05 20.49
N ASP A 65 0.18 30.71 20.04
CA ASP A 65 0.11 31.96 19.26
C ASP A 65 0.83 31.90 17.90
N ALA A 66 1.17 30.70 17.41
CA ALA A 66 1.96 30.55 16.18
C ALA A 66 1.20 31.05 14.94
N THR A 67 1.57 32.21 14.41
CA THR A 67 0.98 32.81 13.20
C THR A 67 1.78 32.41 11.95
N GLY A 68 1.95 31.11 11.74
CA GLY A 68 2.15 30.56 10.40
C GLY A 68 3.58 30.22 9.94
N VAL A 69 3.70 30.22 8.60
CA VAL A 69 4.77 29.85 7.66
C VAL A 69 5.96 29.02 8.18
N TYR A 70 6.27 27.97 7.44
CA TYR A 70 7.42 27.12 7.72
C TYR A 70 8.76 27.84 7.52
N LYS A 71 9.65 27.75 8.51
CA LYS A 71 11.01 28.30 8.46
C LYS A 71 11.97 27.45 9.28
N ALA A 72 13.16 27.23 8.73
CA ALA A 72 14.11 26.30 9.31
C ALA A 72 14.66 26.72 10.68
N GLU A 73 14.72 28.03 10.94
CA GLU A 73 15.01 28.60 12.25
C GLU A 73 13.84 29.53 12.64
N PRO A 74 12.89 29.06 13.47
CA PRO A 74 11.70 29.81 13.83
C PRO A 74 12.02 30.86 14.90
N SER A 75 12.60 31.99 14.48
CA SER A 75 13.07 33.08 15.34
C SER A 75 11.97 34.06 15.79
N SER A 76 10.71 33.83 15.45
CA SER A 76 9.54 34.62 15.89
C SER A 76 8.30 33.74 15.95
N SER A 77 7.25 34.19 16.64
CA SER A 77 5.96 33.51 16.72
C SER A 77 5.23 33.35 15.37
N THR A 78 5.74 33.96 14.30
CA THR A 78 5.19 33.84 12.93
C THR A 78 5.75 32.64 12.18
N TYR A 79 6.71 31.92 12.76
CA TYR A 79 7.43 30.86 12.07
C TYR A 79 7.44 29.56 12.89
N THR A 80 7.43 28.44 12.18
CA THR A 80 7.57 27.12 12.79
C THR A 80 8.38 26.18 11.89
N ALA A 81 9.06 25.20 12.47
CA ALA A 81 9.61 24.05 11.76
C ALA A 81 8.91 22.75 12.21
N GLN A 82 7.74 22.88 12.84
CA GLN A 82 6.93 21.77 13.33
C GLN A 82 5.72 21.58 12.40
N CYS A 83 5.64 20.42 11.73
CA CYS A 83 4.52 20.03 10.88
C CYS A 83 3.21 20.15 11.66
N SER A 84 2.21 20.78 11.05
CA SER A 84 0.87 21.00 11.62
C SER A 84 0.86 21.76 12.97
N ASN A 85 1.87 22.61 13.22
CA ASN A 85 1.88 23.61 14.28
C ASN A 85 1.54 25.02 13.71
N LEU A 86 0.44 25.11 12.96
CA LEU A 86 0.00 26.37 12.34
C LEU A 86 -1.12 27.00 13.16
N GLY A 87 -1.19 28.33 13.21
CA GLY A 87 -2.36 29.05 13.70
C GLY A 87 -3.26 29.53 12.55
N SER A 88 -4.24 30.38 12.87
CA SER A 88 -5.35 30.76 11.99
C SER A 88 -4.94 31.32 10.62
N SER A 89 -3.79 31.99 10.52
CA SER A 89 -3.27 32.55 9.26
C SER A 89 -2.48 31.54 8.41
N GLY A 90 -1.91 30.50 9.04
CA GLY A 90 -1.13 29.46 8.37
C GLY A 90 -1.98 28.25 7.97
N LYS A 91 -2.94 27.86 8.80
CA LYS A 91 -3.82 26.71 8.57
C LYS A 91 -4.60 26.88 7.26
N GLY A 92 -4.64 25.83 6.45
CA GLY A 92 -5.30 25.84 5.13
C GLY A 92 -4.52 26.58 4.03
N THR A 93 -3.43 27.28 4.35
CA THR A 93 -2.61 28.03 3.36
C THR A 93 -1.23 27.41 3.12
N GLN A 94 -0.80 26.49 3.99
CA GLN A 94 0.42 25.71 3.83
C GLN A 94 0.16 24.40 3.07
N SER A 95 1.21 23.60 2.93
CA SER A 95 1.17 22.28 2.31
C SER A 95 2.39 21.47 2.75
N PHE A 96 2.43 20.20 2.36
CA PHE A 96 3.54 19.32 2.64
C PHE A 96 4.83 19.82 1.98
N SER A 97 4.79 20.20 0.71
CA SER A 97 5.96 20.74 0.00
C SER A 97 6.50 22.02 0.66
N LYS A 98 5.62 22.94 1.09
CA LYS A 98 6.02 24.14 1.84
C LYS A 98 6.66 23.81 3.19
N PHE A 99 6.17 22.78 3.87
CA PHE A 99 6.80 22.28 5.09
C PHE A 99 8.21 21.76 4.80
N ILE A 100 8.37 20.91 3.78
CA ILE A 100 9.67 20.35 3.39
C ILE A 100 10.69 21.46 3.09
N GLU A 101 10.31 22.42 2.25
CA GLU A 101 11.19 23.52 1.84
C GLU A 101 11.47 24.50 2.99
N GLY A 102 10.41 24.96 3.64
CA GLY A 102 10.47 25.98 4.68
C GLY A 102 11.22 25.50 5.91
N ALA A 103 10.90 24.30 6.40
CA ALA A 103 11.54 23.70 7.57
C ALA A 103 12.91 23.07 7.26
N LYS A 104 13.31 22.97 5.98
CA LYS A 104 14.59 22.37 5.53
C LYS A 104 14.76 20.90 5.92
N ILE A 105 13.72 20.10 5.75
CA ILE A 105 13.65 18.69 6.19
C ILE A 105 14.80 17.81 5.69
N GLY A 106 15.31 18.06 4.49
CA GLY A 106 16.46 17.33 3.94
C GLY A 106 17.81 17.63 4.61
N GLU A 107 17.90 18.73 5.37
CA GLU A 107 19.11 19.24 5.99
C GLU A 107 19.01 19.27 7.53
N LYS A 108 17.83 19.58 8.08
CA LYS A 108 17.57 19.75 9.52
C LYS A 108 16.07 19.64 9.84
N ASN A 109 15.74 19.62 11.13
CA ASN A 109 14.35 19.58 11.65
C ASN A 109 13.58 18.29 11.31
N TRP A 110 14.28 17.20 11.01
CA TRP A 110 13.71 15.86 10.86
C TRP A 110 14.49 14.85 11.70
N PRO A 111 13.83 13.87 12.36
CA PRO A 111 12.37 13.68 12.48
C PRO A 111 11.71 14.52 13.58
N THR A 112 12.49 15.31 14.30
CA THR A 112 12.02 16.15 15.42
C THR A 112 11.86 17.59 14.97
N GLY A 113 10.68 18.16 15.20
CA GLY A 113 10.37 19.54 14.85
C GLY A 113 10.95 20.55 15.84
N ARG A 114 10.93 21.82 15.41
CA ARG A 114 11.38 22.96 16.23
C ARG A 114 10.38 24.09 16.08
N TYR A 115 10.28 24.95 17.09
CA TYR A 115 9.34 26.07 17.11
C TYR A 115 9.88 27.23 17.94
N TYR A 116 9.21 28.37 17.85
CA TYR A 116 9.59 29.57 18.58
C TYR A 116 9.44 29.38 20.10
N GLY A 117 10.55 29.49 20.83
CA GLY A 117 10.62 29.29 22.29
C GLY A 117 10.39 30.56 23.12
N GLY A 118 9.73 31.58 22.56
CA GLY A 118 9.41 32.83 23.27
C GLY A 118 10.42 33.98 23.07
N SER A 119 11.58 33.75 22.45
CA SER A 119 12.50 34.81 22.01
C SER A 119 13.27 34.42 20.74
N SER A 120 13.81 35.40 20.01
CA SER A 120 14.50 35.16 18.73
C SER A 120 15.78 34.33 18.86
N THR A 121 16.35 34.26 20.07
CA THR A 121 17.52 33.46 20.41
C THR A 121 17.15 32.12 21.06
N ASN A 122 15.88 31.91 21.40
CA ASN A 122 15.38 30.68 22.01
C ASN A 122 14.48 29.94 21.01
N ILE A 123 15.07 28.94 20.34
CA ILE A 123 14.34 28.00 19.48
C ILE A 123 14.15 26.72 20.28
N ALA A 124 12.90 26.42 20.60
CA ALA A 124 12.53 25.22 21.32
C ALA A 124 12.55 24.01 20.37
N THR A 125 12.92 22.87 20.93
CA THR A 125 12.87 21.58 20.23
C THR A 125 11.61 20.85 20.67
N GLY A 126 10.90 20.26 19.70
CA GLY A 126 9.71 19.45 19.97
C GLY A 126 10.04 18.17 20.74
N ALA A 127 8.98 17.44 21.09
CA ALA A 127 9.13 16.07 21.55
C ALA A 127 9.89 15.23 20.51
N THR A 128 10.59 14.20 20.96
CA THR A 128 11.28 13.27 20.06
C THR A 128 10.33 12.80 18.96
N ASN A 129 10.76 12.88 17.71
CA ASN A 129 10.01 12.47 16.51
C ASN A 129 8.73 13.27 16.21
N SER A 130 8.54 14.44 16.83
CA SER A 130 7.30 15.22 16.70
C SER A 130 6.90 15.58 15.26
N ASN A 131 7.84 15.72 14.31
CA ASN A 131 7.49 15.94 12.91
C ASN A 131 7.05 14.66 12.21
N ALA A 132 7.71 13.53 12.49
CA ALA A 132 7.30 12.23 11.97
C ALA A 132 5.91 11.83 12.49
N GLU A 133 5.62 12.07 13.77
CA GLU A 133 4.29 11.85 14.37
C GLU A 133 3.21 12.72 13.73
N ALA A 134 3.49 14.01 13.53
CA ALA A 134 2.54 14.92 12.90
C ALA A 134 2.25 14.53 11.43
N VAL A 135 3.28 14.18 10.65
CA VAL A 135 3.12 13.69 9.27
C VAL A 135 2.31 12.40 9.26
N ALA A 136 2.65 11.42 10.11
CA ALA A 136 1.92 10.15 10.20
C ALA A 136 0.43 10.36 10.50
N LYS A 137 0.14 11.25 11.46
CA LYS A 137 -1.22 11.60 11.83
C LYS A 137 -1.99 12.23 10.68
N ASP A 138 -1.39 13.16 9.95
CA ASP A 138 -2.03 13.79 8.79
C ASP A 138 -2.29 12.77 7.67
N LEU A 139 -1.33 11.89 7.37
CA LEU A 139 -1.49 10.82 6.38
C LEU A 139 -2.63 9.84 6.72
N VAL A 140 -2.86 9.60 8.00
CA VAL A 140 -3.90 8.66 8.47
C VAL A 140 -5.25 9.34 8.69
N GLN A 141 -5.29 10.59 9.15
CA GLN A 141 -6.54 11.23 9.60
C GLN A 141 -7.13 12.19 8.56
N GLU A 142 -6.30 12.85 7.76
CA GLU A 142 -6.76 13.89 6.81
C GLU A 142 -7.03 13.33 5.40
N LEU A 143 -6.54 12.13 5.10
CA LEU A 143 -6.67 11.48 3.80
C LEU A 143 -7.84 10.50 3.73
N THR A 144 -8.49 10.44 2.57
CA THR A 144 -9.50 9.38 2.30
C THR A 144 -8.82 8.03 2.07
N PRO A 145 -9.55 6.89 2.12
CA PRO A 145 -8.99 5.58 1.82
C PRO A 145 -8.29 5.49 0.45
N GLU A 146 -8.81 6.16 -0.57
CA GLU A 146 -8.23 6.22 -1.91
C GLU A 146 -6.92 7.01 -1.91
N GLU A 147 -6.90 8.16 -1.24
CA GLU A 147 -5.69 8.98 -1.10
C GLU A 147 -4.60 8.28 -0.29
N LYS A 148 -4.98 7.52 0.75
CA LYS A 148 -4.05 6.67 1.51
C LYS A 148 -3.40 5.61 0.62
N THR A 149 -4.18 4.97 -0.25
CA THR A 149 -3.67 3.98 -1.20
C THR A 149 -2.66 4.60 -2.16
N ILE A 150 -2.95 5.82 -2.64
CA ILE A 150 -2.04 6.59 -3.50
C ILE A 150 -0.73 6.91 -2.75
N VAL A 151 -0.82 7.44 -1.52
CA VAL A 151 0.35 7.78 -0.72
C VAL A 151 1.18 6.54 -0.39
N ALA A 152 0.55 5.44 -0.02
CA ALA A 152 1.22 4.18 0.24
C ALA A 152 2.05 3.72 -0.97
N GLY A 153 1.48 3.82 -2.19
CA GLY A 153 2.22 3.56 -3.42
C GLY A 153 3.38 4.53 -3.65
N LEU A 154 3.20 5.83 -3.38
CA LEU A 154 4.27 6.81 -3.51
C LEU A 154 5.40 6.61 -2.48
N LEU A 155 5.08 6.25 -1.24
CA LEU A 155 6.07 5.92 -0.20
C LEU A 155 6.92 4.71 -0.61
N ALA A 156 6.27 3.62 -1.04
CA ALA A 156 6.96 2.44 -1.55
C ALA A 156 7.86 2.79 -2.74
N LYS A 157 7.39 3.65 -3.65
CA LYS A 157 8.17 4.04 -4.83
C LYS A 157 9.38 4.93 -4.52
N THR A 158 9.25 5.84 -3.56
CA THR A 158 10.24 6.89 -3.33
C THR A 158 11.27 6.55 -2.26
N ILE A 159 10.88 5.79 -1.23
CA ILE A 159 11.78 5.46 -0.12
C ILE A 159 12.59 4.19 -0.41
N GLU A 160 12.03 3.23 -1.15
CA GLU A 160 12.75 2.00 -1.55
C GLU A 160 13.34 2.07 -2.96
N GLY A 161 12.88 3.00 -3.81
CA GLY A 161 13.15 2.93 -5.26
C GLY A 161 12.41 1.76 -5.94
N GLY A 162 11.45 1.13 -5.25
CA GLY A 162 10.66 0.03 -5.77
C GLY A 162 9.69 0.49 -6.85
N GLU A 163 9.69 -0.18 -7.99
CA GLU A 163 8.70 0.10 -9.03
C GLU A 163 7.36 -0.54 -8.65
N VAL A 164 6.38 0.29 -8.28
CA VAL A 164 5.03 -0.17 -7.91
C VAL A 164 4.31 -0.70 -9.16
N VAL A 165 4.02 -2.00 -9.18
CA VAL A 165 3.24 -2.62 -10.26
C VAL A 165 1.78 -2.75 -9.87
N GLU A 166 0.92 -2.13 -10.67
CA GLU A 166 -0.53 -2.23 -10.55
C GLU A 166 -1.02 -3.54 -11.19
N ILE A 167 -1.33 -4.55 -10.37
CA ILE A 167 -1.91 -5.81 -10.87
C ILE A 167 -3.41 -5.62 -11.07
N ARG A 168 -3.83 -5.32 -12.31
CA ARG A 168 -5.24 -5.02 -12.64
C ARG A 168 -6.16 -6.23 -12.69
N ALA A 169 -5.61 -7.43 -12.88
CA ALA A 169 -6.36 -8.68 -12.79
C ALA A 169 -5.41 -9.88 -12.72
N VAL A 170 -5.78 -10.88 -11.93
CA VAL A 170 -5.16 -12.21 -11.96
C VAL A 170 -6.18 -13.15 -12.61
N SER A 171 -5.85 -13.69 -13.78
CA SER A 171 -6.68 -14.71 -14.44
C SER A 171 -6.09 -16.09 -14.19
N SER A 172 -6.87 -16.98 -13.59
CA SER A 172 -6.51 -18.38 -13.35
C SER A 172 -7.31 -19.25 -14.31
N THR A 173 -6.65 -19.78 -15.35
CA THR A 173 -7.26 -20.77 -16.25
C THR A 173 -6.70 -22.13 -15.89
N SER A 174 -7.56 -23.09 -15.54
CA SER A 174 -7.13 -24.46 -15.27
C SER A 174 -7.57 -25.40 -16.39
N VAL A 175 -6.64 -26.22 -16.88
CA VAL A 175 -6.91 -27.27 -17.86
C VAL A 175 -6.70 -28.61 -17.16
N MET A 176 -7.72 -29.47 -17.16
CA MET A 176 -7.70 -30.75 -16.44
C MET A 176 -8.22 -31.89 -17.30
N VAL A 177 -7.50 -33.01 -17.26
CA VAL A 177 -7.95 -34.28 -17.81
C VAL A 177 -8.46 -35.13 -16.65
N ASN A 178 -9.71 -35.58 -16.73
CA ASN A 178 -10.34 -36.43 -15.70
C ASN A 178 -10.45 -37.87 -16.20
N ALA A 179 -9.97 -38.82 -15.41
CA ALA A 179 -10.29 -40.24 -15.54
C ALA A 179 -11.46 -40.55 -14.60
N CYS A 180 -12.57 -41.03 -15.15
CA CYS A 180 -13.81 -41.29 -14.42
C CYS A 180 -14.15 -42.78 -14.41
N TYR A 181 -14.77 -43.23 -13.33
CA TYR A 181 -15.31 -44.57 -13.19
C TYR A 181 -16.77 -44.48 -12.71
N ASP A 182 -17.66 -45.09 -13.48
CA ASP A 182 -19.07 -45.22 -13.15
C ASP A 182 -19.27 -46.52 -12.38
N LEU A 183 -19.72 -46.40 -11.14
CA LEU A 183 -20.06 -47.53 -10.29
C LEU A 183 -21.48 -47.94 -10.65
N LEU A 184 -21.62 -48.91 -11.55
CA LEU A 184 -22.92 -49.46 -11.92
C LEU A 184 -23.54 -50.16 -10.70
N SER A 185 -24.54 -49.52 -10.08
CA SER A 185 -25.40 -50.15 -9.09
C SER A 185 -26.59 -50.80 -9.82
N GLU A 186 -26.62 -52.13 -9.84
CA GLU A 186 -27.78 -52.88 -10.31
C GLU A 186 -29.01 -52.53 -9.43
N GLY A 187 -30.04 -51.93 -10.04
CA GLY A 187 -31.36 -51.77 -9.41
C GLY A 187 -31.75 -50.37 -8.91
N LEU A 188 -30.91 -49.34 -9.03
CA LEU A 188 -31.31 -47.95 -8.75
C LEU A 188 -31.12 -47.07 -10.00
N GLY A 189 -32.08 -46.18 -10.30
CA GLY A 189 -31.98 -45.16 -11.35
C GLY A 189 -30.92 -44.06 -11.10
N VAL A 190 -30.00 -44.30 -10.16
CA VAL A 190 -28.90 -43.42 -9.76
C VAL A 190 -27.58 -44.18 -9.93
N VAL A 191 -26.67 -43.63 -10.72
CA VAL A 191 -25.33 -44.17 -10.97
C VAL A 191 -24.32 -43.34 -10.20
N PRO A 192 -23.74 -43.85 -9.10
CA PRO A 192 -22.60 -43.19 -8.45
C PRO A 192 -21.40 -43.17 -9.40
N TYR A 193 -20.68 -42.05 -9.39
CA TYR A 193 -19.47 -41.89 -10.20
C TYR A 193 -18.38 -41.18 -9.43
N ALA A 194 -17.14 -41.54 -9.73
CA ALA A 194 -15.95 -40.91 -9.17
C ALA A 194 -14.95 -40.60 -10.30
N CYS A 195 -14.29 -39.44 -10.22
CA CYS A 195 -13.23 -39.08 -11.14
C CYS A 195 -11.98 -38.60 -10.39
N VAL A 196 -10.82 -38.94 -10.93
CA VAL A 196 -9.54 -38.33 -10.59
C VAL A 196 -9.04 -37.56 -11.80
N GLY A 197 -8.74 -36.28 -11.59
CA GLY A 197 -8.26 -35.36 -12.59
C GLY A 197 -6.85 -34.89 -12.31
N LEU A 198 -6.03 -34.85 -13.35
CA LEU A 198 -4.71 -34.24 -13.33
C LEU A 198 -4.67 -33.15 -14.39
N GLY A 199 -4.01 -32.04 -14.06
CA GLY A 199 -4.00 -30.89 -14.93
C GLY A 199 -2.95 -29.85 -14.54
N GLY A 200 -3.01 -28.74 -15.24
CA GLY A 200 -2.24 -27.55 -14.94
C GLY A 200 -3.19 -26.41 -14.56
N ASN A 201 -2.86 -25.69 -13.50
CA ASN A 201 -3.39 -24.36 -13.31
C ASN A 201 -2.40 -23.35 -13.91
N PHE A 202 -2.92 -22.47 -14.77
CA PHE A 202 -2.16 -21.44 -15.46
C PHE A 202 -2.61 -20.10 -14.92
N VAL A 203 -1.72 -19.43 -14.20
CA VAL A 203 -1.92 -18.04 -13.77
C VAL A 203 -1.15 -17.17 -14.73
N GLY A 204 -1.88 -16.37 -15.50
CA GLY A 204 -1.30 -15.39 -16.43
C GLY A 204 -1.51 -13.98 -15.92
N VAL A 205 -0.42 -13.26 -15.66
CA VAL A 205 -0.38 -11.80 -15.62
C VAL A 205 0.11 -11.37 -17.00
N VAL A 206 -0.65 -10.52 -17.68
CA VAL A 206 -0.57 -10.25 -19.13
C VAL A 206 0.87 -9.95 -19.60
N ASP A 207 1.61 -10.93 -20.11
CA ASP A 207 2.39 -10.97 -21.38
C ASP A 207 3.20 -12.28 -21.46
N GLY A 208 2.75 -13.25 -22.27
CA GLY A 208 3.53 -14.39 -22.78
C GLY A 208 4.14 -15.43 -21.80
N HIS A 209 4.26 -15.13 -20.51
CA HIS A 209 4.86 -16.02 -19.51
C HIS A 209 3.76 -16.69 -18.71
N ILE A 210 3.65 -18.00 -18.93
CA ILE A 210 2.71 -18.86 -18.23
C ILE A 210 3.53 -19.71 -17.29
N THR A 211 3.30 -19.59 -15.97
CA THR A 211 3.92 -20.46 -14.97
C THR A 211 2.97 -21.62 -14.67
N PRO A 212 3.12 -22.80 -15.32
CA PRO A 212 2.22 -23.92 -15.08
C PRO A 212 2.49 -24.52 -13.70
N LYS A 213 1.46 -24.60 -12.85
CA LYS A 213 1.51 -25.46 -11.66
C LYS A 213 0.66 -26.70 -11.87
N LEU A 214 1.25 -27.85 -11.54
CA LEU A 214 0.52 -29.11 -11.51
C LEU A 214 -0.61 -29.03 -10.49
N ALA A 215 -1.80 -29.49 -10.87
CA ALA A 215 -2.94 -29.52 -10.00
C ALA A 215 -3.70 -30.83 -10.18
N TYR A 216 -4.33 -31.28 -9.09
CA TYR A 216 -5.18 -32.45 -9.10
C TYR A 216 -6.60 -32.07 -8.69
N ARG A 217 -7.58 -32.82 -9.18
CA ARG A 217 -8.99 -32.64 -8.87
C ARG A 217 -9.64 -33.98 -8.62
N LEU A 218 -10.26 -34.15 -7.46
CA LEU A 218 -11.10 -35.30 -7.17
C LEU A 218 -12.55 -34.87 -7.38
N LYS A 219 -13.33 -35.65 -8.11
CA LYS A 219 -14.77 -35.44 -8.26
C LYS A 219 -15.50 -36.69 -7.81
N ALA A 220 -16.58 -36.53 -7.08
CA ALA A 220 -17.47 -37.63 -6.75
C ALA A 220 -18.90 -37.13 -6.82
N GLY A 221 -19.79 -37.96 -7.34
CA GLY A 221 -21.15 -37.54 -7.59
C GLY A 221 -22.11 -38.67 -7.89
N LEU A 222 -23.34 -38.27 -8.16
CA LEU A 222 -24.44 -39.14 -8.53
C LEU A 222 -24.99 -38.65 -9.86
N SER A 223 -25.14 -39.56 -10.81
CA SER A 223 -25.83 -39.35 -12.08
C SER A 223 -27.23 -39.96 -12.01
N TYR A 224 -28.26 -39.20 -12.36
CA TYR A 224 -29.64 -39.64 -12.41
C TYR A 224 -30.14 -39.56 -13.83
N GLN A 225 -30.61 -40.68 -14.38
CA GLN A 225 -31.20 -40.70 -15.72
C GLN A 225 -32.65 -40.23 -15.66
N LEU A 226 -32.94 -39.07 -16.24
CA LEU A 226 -34.29 -38.52 -16.37
C LEU A 226 -35.01 -39.13 -17.57
N SER A 227 -34.29 -39.30 -18.68
CA SER A 227 -34.74 -39.97 -19.91
C SER A 227 -33.54 -40.65 -20.59
N PRO A 228 -33.75 -41.51 -21.62
CA PRO A 228 -32.65 -42.15 -22.34
C PRO A 228 -31.62 -41.16 -22.93
N GLU A 229 -31.99 -39.91 -23.19
CA GLU A 229 -31.07 -38.88 -23.68
C GLU A 229 -30.65 -37.83 -22.63
N ILE A 230 -31.28 -37.79 -21.46
CA ILE A 230 -31.09 -36.71 -20.46
C ILE A 230 -30.67 -37.30 -19.12
N SER A 231 -29.50 -36.87 -18.64
CA SER A 231 -28.99 -37.20 -17.31
C SER A 231 -28.73 -35.94 -16.49
N ALA A 232 -29.10 -35.97 -15.21
CA ALA A 232 -28.77 -34.94 -14.24
C ALA A 232 -27.62 -35.42 -13.35
N PHE A 233 -26.67 -34.53 -13.04
CA PHE A 233 -25.50 -34.87 -12.25
C PHE A 233 -25.39 -33.95 -11.03
N ALA A 234 -25.24 -34.54 -9.85
CA ALA A 234 -24.86 -33.83 -8.63
C ALA A 234 -23.42 -34.18 -8.27
N VAL A 235 -22.55 -33.18 -8.16
CA VAL A 235 -21.09 -33.41 -8.13
C VAL A 235 -20.42 -32.54 -7.09
N GLY A 236 -19.77 -33.17 -6.12
CA GLY A 236 -18.77 -32.53 -5.28
C GLY A 236 -17.40 -32.64 -5.94
N PHE A 237 -16.59 -31.59 -5.86
CA PHE A 237 -15.20 -31.68 -6.27
C PHE A 237 -14.25 -31.03 -5.27
N TYR A 238 -13.09 -31.65 -5.12
CA TYR A 238 -11.95 -31.12 -4.41
C TYR A 238 -10.86 -30.79 -5.42
N HIS A 239 -10.38 -29.55 -5.45
CA HIS A 239 -9.30 -29.13 -6.32
C HIS A 239 -8.12 -28.65 -5.49
N ARG A 240 -6.91 -29.12 -5.81
CA ARG A 240 -5.69 -28.69 -5.14
C ARG A 240 -4.55 -28.52 -6.15
N VAL A 241 -3.84 -27.41 -6.02
CA VAL A 241 -2.58 -27.16 -6.73
C VAL A 241 -1.43 -27.76 -5.91
N VAL A 242 -0.52 -28.47 -6.56
CA VAL A 242 0.63 -29.11 -5.91
C VAL A 242 1.64 -28.04 -5.49
N GLY A 243 2.10 -28.10 -4.24
CA GLY A 243 2.99 -27.12 -3.61
C GLY A 243 2.30 -26.26 -2.55
N ASP A 244 2.95 -25.17 -2.16
CA ASP A 244 2.49 -24.17 -1.19
C ASP A 244 1.39 -23.22 -1.72
N GLY A 245 1.02 -23.34 -3.00
CA GLY A 245 0.09 -22.44 -3.66
C GLY A 245 0.69 -21.07 -4.01
N VAL A 246 1.99 -20.84 -3.80
CA VAL A 246 2.68 -19.56 -4.04
C VAL A 246 3.26 -19.54 -5.45
N TYR A 247 2.77 -18.67 -6.33
CA TYR A 247 3.39 -18.51 -7.65
C TYR A 247 4.55 -17.53 -7.55
N ASP A 248 5.77 -18.05 -7.59
CA ASP A 248 6.99 -17.25 -7.69
C ASP A 248 7.18 -16.75 -9.13
N ASP A 249 7.81 -15.58 -9.28
CA ASP A 249 8.18 -14.98 -10.57
C ASP A 249 7.03 -14.71 -11.54
N LEU A 250 5.85 -14.29 -11.04
CA LEU A 250 4.83 -13.73 -11.92
C LEU A 250 5.34 -12.41 -12.52
N PRO A 251 5.52 -12.31 -13.85
CA PRO A 251 5.99 -11.08 -14.46
C PRO A 251 4.90 -10.03 -14.34
N ALA A 252 5.18 -9.02 -13.53
CA ALA A 252 4.31 -7.88 -13.36
C ALA A 252 4.71 -6.84 -14.42
N GLN A 253 3.81 -6.49 -15.34
CA GLN A 253 4.13 -5.48 -16.35
C GLN A 253 4.23 -4.09 -15.74
N LEU A 254 5.45 -3.56 -15.81
CA LEU A 254 5.74 -2.15 -15.68
C LEU A 254 5.08 -1.42 -16.86
N GLN A 255 3.91 -0.82 -16.65
CA GLN A 255 3.42 0.22 -17.57
C GLN A 255 4.31 1.45 -17.40
N CYS A 256 5.54 1.39 -17.92
CA CYS A 256 6.34 2.56 -18.21
C CYS A 256 5.62 3.36 -19.31
N LYS A 257 4.65 4.17 -18.91
CA LYS A 257 4.28 5.34 -19.70
C LYS A 257 5.49 6.27 -19.66
N SER A 258 6.39 6.06 -20.61
CA SER A 258 7.31 7.09 -21.07
C SER A 258 6.47 8.27 -21.55
N GLN A 259 6.13 9.19 -20.65
CA GLN A 259 5.76 10.54 -21.04
C GLN A 259 7.03 11.25 -21.48
N LYS A 260 7.45 10.96 -22.72
CA LYS A 260 8.05 11.97 -23.57
C LYS A 260 6.90 12.74 -24.19
N GLN A 261 6.64 13.95 -23.71
CA GLN A 261 6.87 15.18 -24.46
C GLN A 261 6.39 16.39 -23.65
#